data_AF-X1D9H4-F1
#
_entry.id   AF-X1D9H4-F1
#
_cell.length_a   1.000
_cell.length_b   1.000
_cell.length_c   1.000
_cell.angle_alpha   90.00
_cell.angle_beta   90.00
_cell.angle_gamma   90.00
#
_symmetry.space_group_name_H-M   'P 1'
#
loop_
_entity.id
_entity.type
_entity.pdbx_description
1 polymer ?
#
loop_
_entity_poly.entity_id
_entity_poly.type
_entity_poly.pdbx_seq_one_letter_code
_entity_poly.pdbx_strand_id
1 'polypeptide(L)'
;MGVHHAKGFIEQAGEAGIQKIVFTGGEPLLHPRELRSLVRHTAEQGMKSALITNAAWASCGVKTKATLADLKEIGLESITLST
;
A
#
# COMPACT_ATOMS: atom_id res chain seq x y z
N MET A 1 -5.38 -9.39 -11.94
CA MET A 1 -6.37 -9.51 -10.84
C MET A 1 -6.93 -8.13 -10.56
N GLY A 2 -8.25 -7.94 -10.57
CA GLY A 2 -8.84 -6.61 -10.37
C GLY A 2 -8.80 -6.16 -8.91
N VAL A 3 -8.83 -4.84 -8.68
CA VAL A 3 -8.88 -4.22 -7.34
C VAL A 3 -10.02 -4.79 -6.48
N HIS A 4 -11.16 -5.12 -7.09
CA HIS A 4 -12.30 -5.71 -6.41
C HIS A 4 -11.95 -7.05 -5.71
N HIS A 5 -11.25 -7.96 -6.39
CA HIS A 5 -10.83 -9.22 -5.78
C HIS A 5 -9.81 -9.02 -4.67
N ALA A 6 -8.88 -8.07 -4.86
CA ALA A 6 -7.88 -7.76 -3.84
C ALA A 6 -8.53 -7.23 -2.54
N LYS A 7 -9.59 -6.42 -2.64
CA LYS A 7 -10.37 -5.99 -1.47
C LYS A 7 -11.04 -7.16 -0.76
N GLY A 8 -11.68 -8.07 -1.49
CA GLY A 8 -12.26 -9.28 -0.88
C GLY A 8 -11.24 -10.13 -0.13
N PHE A 9 -9.99 -10.22 -0.61
CA PHE A 9 -8.93 -10.91 0.14
C PHE A 9 -8.48 -10.16 1.41
N ILE A 10 -8.52 -8.83 1.40
CA ILE A 10 -8.24 -8.00 2.59
C ILE A 10 -9.33 -8.25 3.64
N GLU A 11 -10.61 -8.26 3.25
CA GLU A 11 -11.73 -8.56 4.15
C GLU A 11 -11.58 -9.95 4.77
N GLN A 12 -11.35 -10.98 3.95
CA GLN A 12 -11.13 -12.35 4.43
C GLN A 12 -9.91 -12.48 5.35
N ALA A 13 -8.83 -11.73 5.08
CA ALA A 13 -7.67 -11.68 5.96
C ALA A 13 -8.04 -11.08 7.34
N GLY A 14 -8.83 -10.00 7.36
CA GLY A 14 -9.34 -9.40 8.58
C GLY A 14 -10.23 -10.37 9.38
N GLU A 15 -11.14 -11.08 8.71
CA GLU A 15 -11.98 -12.12 9.32
C GLU A 15 -11.15 -13.26 9.92
N ALA A 16 -10.01 -13.60 9.31
CA ALA A 16 -9.06 -14.59 9.81
C ALA A 16 -8.15 -14.06 10.95
N GLY A 17 -8.32 -12.81 11.39
CA GLY A 17 -7.54 -12.19 12.47
C GLY A 17 -6.16 -11.69 12.04
N ILE A 18 -5.88 -11.61 10.74
CA ILE A 18 -4.65 -11.00 10.22
C ILE A 18 -4.71 -9.49 10.49
N GLN A 19 -3.62 -8.93 11.02
CA GLN A 19 -3.57 -7.52 11.43
C GLN A 19 -2.78 -6.63 10.46
N LYS A 20 -2.07 -7.22 9.49
CA LYS A 20 -1.17 -6.48 8.60
C LYS A 20 -1.22 -7.02 7.18
N ILE A 21 -1.40 -6.12 6.22
CA ILE A 21 -1.29 -6.38 4.78
C ILE A 21 -0.01 -5.74 4.26
N VAL A 22 0.75 -6.49 3.46
CA VAL A 22 1.98 -6.00 2.82
C VAL A 22 1.77 -5.97 1.31
N PHE A 23 1.84 -4.79 0.72
CA PHE A 23 1.81 -4.59 -0.72
C PHE A 23 3.21 -4.78 -1.29
N THR A 24 3.35 -5.77 -2.17
CA THR A 24 4.60 -6.17 -2.83
C THR A 24 4.29 -6.68 -4.24
N GLY A 25 5.31 -7.05 -5.02
CA GLY A 25 5.18 -7.53 -6.40
C GLY A 25 6.38 -7.08 -7.23
N GLY A 26 6.13 -6.59 -8.45
CA GLY A 26 7.12 -5.80 -9.19
C GLY A 26 7.38 -4.46 -8.49
N GLU A 27 7.00 -3.34 -9.11
CA GLU A 27 6.97 -2.04 -8.41
C GLU A 27 5.51 -1.62 -8.18
N PRO A 28 4.99 -1.68 -6.93
CA PRO A 28 3.59 -1.37 -6.65
C PRO A 28 3.19 0.06 -7.03
N LEU A 29 4.13 1.03 -6.99
CA LEU A 29 3.86 2.41 -7.37
C LEU A 29 3.77 2.65 -8.89
N LEU A 30 3.93 1.61 -9.72
CA LEU A 30 3.48 1.63 -11.13
C LEU A 30 1.95 1.60 -11.25
N HIS A 31 1.24 1.17 -10.21
CA HIS A 31 -0.22 1.13 -10.12
C HIS A 31 -0.73 2.00 -8.95
N PRO A 32 -0.47 3.33 -8.97
CA PRO A 32 -0.68 4.18 -7.80
C PRO A 32 -2.15 4.32 -7.42
N ARG A 33 -3.09 4.26 -8.37
CA ARG A 33 -4.53 4.38 -8.07
C ARG A 33 -5.03 3.14 -7.34
N GLU A 34 -4.64 1.97 -7.83
CA GLU A 34 -4.96 0.68 -7.25
C GLU A 34 -4.34 0.54 -5.86
N LEU A 35 -3.05 0.85 -5.71
CA LEU A 35 -2.36 0.84 -4.43
C LEU A 35 -3.05 1.76 -3.42
N ARG A 36 -3.37 3.01 -3.78
CA ARG A 36 -4.08 3.95 -2.89
C ARG A 36 -5.45 3.42 -2.49
N SER A 37 -6.19 2.82 -3.42
CA SER A 37 -7.49 2.22 -3.11
C SER A 37 -7.37 1.03 -2.15
N LEU A 38 -6.32 0.23 -2.25
CA LEU A 38 -6.12 -0.94 -1.39
C LEU A 38 -5.59 -0.55 -0.01
N VAL A 39 -4.62 0.37 0.07
CA VAL A 39 -4.12 0.91 1.35
C VAL A 39 -5.25 1.52 2.16
N ARG A 40 -6.08 2.37 1.53
CA ARG A 40 -7.24 2.97 2.21
C ARG A 40 -8.21 1.89 2.71
N HIS A 41 -8.49 0.90 1.88
CA HIS A 41 -9.39 -0.18 2.25
C HIS A 41 -8.83 -1.05 3.40
N THR A 42 -7.51 -1.35 3.41
CA THR A 42 -6.86 -2.00 4.55
C THR A 42 -7.05 -1.20 5.84
N ALA A 43 -6.87 0.12 5.78
CA ALA A 43 -7.06 1.00 6.94
C ALA A 43 -8.53 1.03 7.41
N GLU A 44 -9.50 1.04 6.49
CA GLU A 44 -10.93 0.95 6.78
C GLU A 44 -11.30 -0.35 7.50
N GLN A 45 -10.59 -1.45 7.22
CA GLN A 45 -10.72 -2.73 7.93
C GLN A 45 -10.00 -2.75 9.31
N GLY A 46 -9.44 -1.62 9.75
CA GLY A 46 -8.70 -1.53 11.02
C GLY A 46 -7.35 -2.26 11.01
N MET A 47 -6.88 -2.69 9.84
CA MET A 47 -5.61 -3.37 9.67
C MET A 47 -4.48 -2.40 9.32
N LYS A 48 -3.25 -2.83 9.62
CA LYS A 48 -2.03 -2.12 9.27
C LYS A 48 -1.65 -2.40 7.82
N SER A 49 -1.06 -1.42 7.14
CA SER A 49 -0.55 -1.61 5.79
C SER A 49 0.93 -1.26 5.68
N ALA A 50 1.65 -2.02 4.86
CA ALA A 50 3.04 -1.77 4.51
C ALA A 50 3.28 -1.90 3.02
N LEU A 51 4.32 -1.24 2.52
CA LEU A 51 4.72 -1.27 1.11
C LEU A 51 6.18 -1.74 0.99
N ILE A 52 6.44 -2.65 0.06
CA ILE A 52 7.79 -2.97 -0.41
C ILE A 52 7.97 -2.32 -1.79
N THR A 53 9.03 -1.53 -1.98
CA THR A 53 9.28 -0.76 -3.21
C THR A 53 10.77 -0.72 -3.54
N ASN A 54 11.10 -0.65 -4.83
CA ASN A 54 12.46 -0.42 -5.31
C ASN A 54 12.89 1.06 -5.27
N ALA A 55 11.96 1.95 -4.91
CA ALA A 55 12.17 3.40 -4.82
C ALA A 55 12.66 4.11 -6.09
N ALA A 56 12.56 3.51 -7.28
CA ALA A 56 12.96 4.14 -8.55
C ALA A 56 12.16 5.43 -8.86
N TRP A 57 10.95 5.56 -8.27
CA TRP A 57 10.11 6.76 -8.37
C TRP A 57 10.63 7.95 -7.53
N ALA A 58 11.50 7.71 -6.56
CA ALA A 58 11.96 8.71 -5.59
C ALA A 58 13.12 9.58 -6.11
N SER A 59 13.06 10.02 -7.37
CA SER A 59 14.15 10.75 -8.06
C SER A 59 14.24 12.24 -7.74
N CYS A 60 13.24 12.82 -7.06
CA CYS A 60 13.19 14.23 -6.73
C CYS A 60 12.62 14.43 -5.32
N GLY A 61 13.38 15.03 -4.40
CA GLY A 61 13.00 15.17 -3.00
C GLY A 61 11.61 15.78 -2.76
N VAL A 62 11.21 16.77 -3.58
CA VAL A 62 9.87 17.38 -3.49
C VAL A 62 8.77 16.37 -3.84
N LYS A 63 8.91 15.66 -4.97
CA LYS A 63 7.95 14.63 -5.40
C LYS A 63 7.93 13.43 -4.48
N THR A 64 9.10 13.03 -3.98
CA THR A 64 9.24 11.94 -3.01
C THR A 64 8.46 12.27 -1.75
N LYS A 65 8.68 13.46 -1.18
CA LYS A 65 7.98 13.91 0.03
C LYS A 65 6.48 13.99 -0.17
N ALA A 66 6.01 14.51 -1.30
CA ALA A 66 4.59 14.58 -1.62
C ALA A 66 3.96 13.16 -1.71
N THR A 67 4.62 12.24 -2.41
CA THR A 67 4.14 10.85 -2.54
C THR A 67 4.08 10.14 -1.17
N LEU A 68 5.10 10.32 -0.34
CA LEU A 68 5.12 9.74 1.02
C LEU A 68 4.03 10.34 1.92
N ALA A 69 3.79 11.66 1.82
CA ALA A 69 2.72 12.32 2.56
C ALA A 69 1.35 11.79 2.15
N ASP A 70 1.09 11.70 0.83
CA ASP A 70 -0.13 11.13 0.27
C ASP A 70 -0.39 9.71 0.75
N LEU A 71 0.63 8.85 0.74
CA LEU A 71 0.52 7.45 1.19
C LEU A 71 0.27 7.35 2.70
N LYS A 72 0.95 8.19 3.49
CA LYS A 72 0.76 8.25 4.94
C LYS A 72 -0.66 8.71 5.29
N GLU A 73 -1.17 9.73 4.61
CA GLU A 73 -2.52 10.27 4.84
C GLU A 73 -3.61 9.23 4.66
N ILE A 74 -3.45 8.33 3.67
CA ILE A 74 -4.43 7.27 3.41
C ILE A 74 -4.24 6.01 4.25
N GLY A 75 -3.28 5.99 5.18
CA GLY A 75 -3.11 4.89 6.15
C GLY A 75 -1.94 3.94 5.90
N LEU A 76 -0.97 4.29 5.04
CA LEU A 76 0.27 3.51 4.92
C LEU A 76 1.16 3.73 6.16
N GLU A 77 1.50 2.64 6.86
CA GLU A 77 2.24 2.73 8.13
C GLU A 77 3.75 2.56 7.96
N SER A 78 4.19 1.74 7.00
CA SER A 78 5.62 1.47 6.82
C SER A 78 5.98 1.18 5.38
N ILE A 79 7.24 1.48 5.05
CA ILE A 79 7.86 1.19 3.75
C ILE A 79 9.14 0.38 3.99
N THR A 80 9.36 -0.64 3.17
CA THR A 80 10.61 -1.39 3.08
C THR A 80 11.21 -1.17 1.69
N LEU A 81 12.51 -0.88 1.64
CA LEU A 81 13.24 -0.74 0.39
C LEU A 81 13.78 -2.10 -0.04
N SER A 82 13.52 -2.50 -1.28
CA SER A 82 14.11 -3.69 -1.91
C SER A 82 15.21 -3.28 -2.87
N THR A 83 16.43 -3.75 -2.63
CA THR A 83 17.64 -3.46 -3.43
C THR A 83 17.98 -4.63 -4.35
#